data_AF-A0A5J9VYJ8-F1
#
_entry.id   AF-A0A5J9VYJ8-F1
#
_cell.length_a   1.000
_cell.length_b   1.000
_cell.length_c   1.000
_cell.angle_alpha   90.00
_cell.angle_beta   90.00
_cell.angle_gamma   90.00
#
_symmetry.space_group_name_H-M   'P 1'
#
loop_
_entity.id
_entity.type
_entity.pdbx_description
1 polymer ?
#
loop_
_entity_poly.entity_id
_entity_poly.type
_entity_poly.pdbx_seq_one_letter_code
_entity_poly.pdbx_strand_id
1 'polypeptide(L)'
;MGIGGQITALLKHEYPSLIEESPTKKYYARKWSHYYITKDDDEMTAADRFKEEFWSIYSVADDKREHAEYVLEKFAAKQCKNMMYELRPATVKNYYRKILKRPISDTVARQKELREGQYLRVRPEWISLEAWQYICAYWCSAEYKKKRKLGQESRLQDDFTQNRGGSRSHSQTKQYLAKQYGPEAATDINTYCCMKSGLKNCDSTGKSGPIISDKAQKRVDDYFHTLEAEHPDDCEQRKSDGNMDVNVLYKSGHGLRHGRVPIANGAVRKSEIIAAARENSASTRTQGNSMSYQQLQRRNAQLEQGVQISLVLGKHMQALYDKLGMEVPAEIVAIQELQANICSGTSQQGTQSSHADRNEASDSRRQEDEDGNNIDP
;
A
#
# COMPACT_ATOMS: atom_id res chain seq x y z
N MET A 1 -10.31 -20.80 13.93
CA MET A 1 -9.62 -19.51 13.68
C MET A 1 -9.29 -19.47 12.20
N GLY A 2 -9.66 -18.42 11.46
CA GLY A 2 -9.29 -18.34 10.04
C GLY A 2 -7.79 -18.09 9.84
N ILE A 3 -7.28 -18.30 8.62
CA ILE A 3 -5.84 -18.19 8.29
C ILE A 3 -5.19 -16.90 8.80
N GLY A 4 -5.90 -15.77 8.72
CA GLY A 4 -5.36 -14.49 9.20
C GLY A 4 -5.21 -14.40 10.71
N GLY A 5 -6.04 -15.11 11.47
CA GLY A 5 -5.89 -15.24 12.92
C GLY A 5 -4.67 -16.07 13.29
N GLN A 6 -4.42 -17.17 12.56
CA GLN A 6 -3.23 -18.00 12.78
C GLN A 6 -1.96 -17.26 12.42
N ILE A 7 -1.92 -16.54 11.30
CA ILE A 7 -0.79 -15.66 10.96
C ILE A 7 -0.53 -14.64 12.06
N THR A 8 -1.57 -14.04 12.64
CA THR A 8 -1.41 -13.11 13.76
C THR A 8 -0.89 -13.80 15.03
N ALA A 9 -1.22 -15.07 15.25
CA ALA A 9 -0.71 -15.85 16.38
C ALA A 9 0.79 -16.17 16.18
N LEU A 10 1.17 -16.65 15.00
CA LEU A 10 2.56 -16.92 14.63
C LEU A 10 3.43 -15.66 14.71
N LEU A 11 2.94 -14.52 14.21
CA LEU A 11 3.65 -13.24 14.33
C LEU A 11 3.91 -12.83 15.79
N LYS A 12 3.00 -13.17 16.71
CA LYS A 12 3.21 -12.92 18.14
C LYS A 12 4.17 -13.92 18.76
N HIS A 13 4.09 -15.18 18.34
CA HIS A 13 4.98 -16.23 18.81
C HIS A 13 6.43 -15.88 18.49
N GLU A 14 6.68 -15.49 17.25
CA GLU A 14 8.00 -15.13 16.75
C GLU A 14 8.35 -13.65 16.92
N TYR A 15 7.64 -12.91 17.77
CA TYR A 15 7.84 -11.46 17.84
C TYR A 15 9.24 -11.11 18.38
N PRO A 16 10.10 -10.44 17.60
CA PRO A 16 11.50 -10.19 17.99
C PRO A 16 11.64 -9.16 19.12
N SER A 17 10.55 -8.52 19.55
CA SER A 17 10.52 -7.56 20.65
C SER A 17 11.41 -6.34 20.43
N LEU A 18 12.67 -6.38 20.87
CA LEU A 18 13.61 -5.27 20.82
C LEU A 18 14.68 -5.56 19.75
N ILE A 19 14.98 -4.54 18.95
CA ILE A 19 15.96 -4.63 17.86
C ILE A 19 17.08 -3.68 18.18
N GLU A 20 18.28 -4.24 18.19
CA GLU A 20 19.53 -3.53 18.41
C GLU A 20 20.28 -3.48 17.08
N GLU A 21 20.06 -2.41 16.32
CA GLU A 21 20.74 -2.21 15.03
C GLU A 21 22.18 -1.69 15.24
N SER A 22 22.41 -1.02 16.37
CA SER A 22 23.73 -0.60 16.84
C SER A 22 23.67 -0.38 18.37
N PRO A 23 24.82 -0.23 19.05
CA PRO A 23 24.85 0.06 20.49
C PRO A 23 24.02 1.30 20.90
N THR A 24 23.83 2.24 19.97
CA THR A 24 23.11 3.50 20.18
C THR A 24 21.69 3.51 19.61
N LYS A 25 21.33 2.53 18.77
CA LYS A 25 20.05 2.49 18.06
C LYS A 25 19.26 1.25 18.45
N LYS A 26 18.47 1.39 19.51
CA LYS A 26 17.51 0.39 19.99
C LYS A 26 16.08 0.84 19.72
N TYR A 27 15.27 -0.04 19.16
CA TYR A 27 13.84 0.21 18.93
C TYR A 27 13.04 -1.08 18.96
N TYR A 28 11.75 -0.98 19.25
CA TYR A 28 10.86 -2.15 19.21
C TYR A 28 10.43 -2.48 17.77
N ALA A 29 10.16 -3.76 17.53
CA ALA A 29 9.69 -4.24 16.25
C ALA A 29 8.29 -3.71 15.91
N ARG A 30 8.15 -3.01 14.76
CA ARG A 30 6.87 -2.38 14.37
C ARG A 30 6.44 -2.63 12.92
N LYS A 31 7.32 -3.24 12.12
CA LYS A 31 7.12 -3.51 10.70
C LYS A 31 7.58 -4.94 10.42
N TRP A 32 7.07 -5.54 9.35
CA TRP A 32 7.46 -6.89 8.98
C TRP A 32 8.95 -7.01 8.62
N SER A 33 9.52 -6.00 7.97
CA SER A 33 10.97 -5.97 7.69
C SER A 33 11.86 -6.07 8.93
N HIS A 34 11.31 -5.74 10.11
CA HIS A 34 12.04 -5.84 11.37
C HIS A 34 12.25 -7.29 11.84
N TYR A 35 11.45 -8.23 11.35
CA TYR A 35 11.57 -9.66 11.68
C TYR A 35 12.79 -10.31 11.03
N TYR A 36 13.38 -9.67 10.02
CA TYR A 36 14.58 -10.14 9.32
C TYR A 36 15.89 -9.60 9.90
N ILE A 37 15.85 -8.76 10.93
CA ILE A 37 17.04 -8.02 11.38
C ILE A 37 17.90 -8.86 12.32
N THR A 38 17.29 -9.37 13.39
CA THR A 38 18.02 -10.11 14.43
C THR A 38 17.99 -11.59 14.10
N LYS A 39 19.18 -12.18 14.03
CA LYS A 39 19.38 -13.63 13.98
C LYS A 39 19.61 -14.16 15.39
N ASP A 40 19.10 -15.36 15.64
CA ASP A 40 19.42 -16.11 16.85
C ASP A 40 20.71 -16.92 16.68
N ASP A 41 21.01 -17.77 17.67
CA ASP A 41 22.18 -18.64 17.69
C ASP A 41 22.16 -19.69 16.57
N ASP A 42 20.97 -20.02 16.03
CA ASP A 42 20.76 -20.94 14.91
C ASP A 42 20.84 -20.22 13.54
N GLU A 43 21.31 -18.96 13.54
CA GLU A 43 21.36 -18.05 12.39
C GLU A 43 19.99 -17.74 11.73
N MET A 44 18.90 -18.07 12.42
CA MET A 44 17.54 -17.88 11.94
C MET A 44 16.97 -16.54 12.38
N THR A 45 16.33 -15.85 11.44
CA THR A 45 15.55 -14.67 11.78
C THR A 45 14.16 -15.05 12.29
N ALA A 46 13.51 -14.14 12.99
CA ALA A 46 12.10 -14.32 13.39
C ALA A 46 11.17 -14.52 12.18
N ALA A 47 11.53 -13.96 11.02
CA ALA A 47 10.77 -14.20 9.79
C ALA A 47 10.99 -15.61 9.25
N ASP A 48 12.19 -16.17 9.36
CA ASP A 48 12.49 -17.53 8.90
C ASP A 48 11.69 -18.56 9.73
N ARG A 49 11.72 -18.44 11.07
CA ARG A 49 10.91 -19.31 11.96
C ARG A 49 9.42 -19.17 11.72
N PHE A 50 8.94 -17.92 11.52
CA PHE A 50 7.54 -17.69 11.16
C PHE A 50 7.13 -18.43 9.88
N LYS A 51 7.99 -18.42 8.85
CA LYS A 51 7.71 -19.10 7.58
C LYS A 51 7.79 -20.60 7.74
N GLU A 52 8.80 -21.11 8.43
CA GLU A 52 8.95 -22.53 8.68
C GLU A 52 7.74 -23.09 9.43
N GLU A 53 7.30 -22.41 10.51
CA GLU A 53 6.12 -22.82 11.27
C GLU A 53 4.84 -22.69 10.44
N PHE A 54 4.70 -21.64 9.64
CA PHE A 54 3.56 -21.52 8.74
C PHE A 54 3.50 -22.68 7.74
N TRP A 55 4.64 -23.05 7.15
CA TRP A 55 4.71 -24.08 6.12
C TRP A 55 4.78 -25.51 6.67
N SER A 56 5.04 -25.70 7.97
CA SER A 56 4.83 -26.98 8.62
C SER A 56 3.33 -27.30 8.79
N ILE A 57 2.49 -26.26 8.88
CA ILE A 57 1.03 -26.38 9.03
C ILE A 57 0.33 -26.43 7.66
N TYR A 58 0.84 -25.68 6.68
CA TYR A 58 0.19 -25.46 5.39
C TYR A 58 0.99 -26.04 4.23
N SER A 59 0.29 -26.68 3.30
CA SER A 59 0.86 -27.12 2.03
C SER A 59 0.15 -26.49 0.84
N VAL A 60 0.86 -26.36 -0.26
CA VAL A 60 0.38 -25.86 -1.54
C VAL A 60 1.09 -26.65 -2.64
N ALA A 61 0.47 -26.79 -3.81
CA ALA A 61 1.12 -27.38 -4.97
C ALA A 61 2.39 -26.58 -5.33
N ASP A 62 3.44 -27.30 -5.75
CA ASP A 62 4.79 -26.73 -5.98
C ASP A 62 4.78 -25.59 -7.01
N ASP A 63 3.96 -25.71 -8.05
CA ASP A 63 3.76 -24.69 -9.10
C ASP A 63 3.20 -23.37 -8.57
N LYS A 64 2.57 -23.39 -7.38
CA LYS A 64 1.97 -22.22 -6.73
C LYS A 64 2.76 -21.75 -5.52
N ARG A 65 3.84 -22.46 -5.14
CA ARG A 65 4.62 -22.18 -3.93
C ARG A 65 5.16 -20.77 -3.90
N GLU A 66 5.79 -20.33 -4.99
CA GLU A 66 6.37 -18.99 -5.10
C GLU A 66 5.31 -17.89 -4.98
N HIS A 67 4.16 -18.05 -5.66
CA HIS A 67 3.06 -17.10 -5.55
C HIS A 67 2.46 -17.06 -4.15
N ALA A 68 2.30 -18.22 -3.50
CA ALA A 68 1.78 -18.31 -2.15
C ALA A 68 2.73 -17.66 -1.12
N GLU A 69 4.05 -17.82 -1.29
CA GLU A 69 5.07 -17.12 -0.50
C GLU A 69 4.97 -15.60 -0.66
N TYR A 70 4.84 -15.11 -1.89
CA TYR A 70 4.63 -13.69 -2.14
C TYR A 70 3.35 -13.14 -1.47
N VAL A 71 2.26 -13.90 -1.52
CA VAL A 71 1.01 -13.53 -0.85
C VAL A 71 1.17 -13.55 0.67
N LEU A 72 1.85 -14.55 1.22
CA LEU A 72 2.15 -14.66 2.65
C LEU A 72 2.93 -13.45 3.15
N GLU A 73 3.99 -13.05 2.44
CA GLU A 73 4.80 -11.85 2.72
C GLU A 73 3.96 -10.57 2.80
N LYS A 74 3.13 -10.32 1.78
CA LYS A 74 2.24 -9.16 1.75
C LYS A 74 1.23 -9.20 2.89
N PHE A 75 0.71 -10.38 3.19
CA PHE A 75 -0.28 -10.55 4.23
C PHE A 75 0.34 -10.42 5.63
N ALA A 76 1.53 -10.97 5.88
CA ALA A 76 2.31 -10.80 7.11
C ALA A 76 2.62 -9.32 7.35
N ALA A 77 3.06 -8.59 6.32
CA ALA A 77 3.26 -7.15 6.39
C ALA A 77 2.00 -6.38 6.80
N LYS A 78 0.84 -6.74 6.23
CA LYS A 78 -0.45 -6.15 6.62
C LYS A 78 -0.84 -6.52 8.05
N GLN A 79 -0.67 -7.77 8.46
CA GLN A 79 -1.05 -8.25 9.79
C GLN A 79 -0.15 -7.69 10.88
N CYS A 80 1.16 -7.56 10.65
CA CYS A 80 2.09 -6.92 11.57
C CYS A 80 1.64 -5.47 11.88
N LYS A 81 1.30 -4.69 10.84
CA LYS A 81 0.74 -3.33 11.01
C LYS A 81 -0.56 -3.33 11.80
N ASN A 82 -1.47 -4.28 11.53
CA ASN A 82 -2.74 -4.38 12.24
C ASN A 82 -2.56 -4.78 13.70
N MET A 83 -1.69 -5.75 13.97
CA MET A 83 -1.33 -6.24 15.31
C MET A 83 -0.82 -5.09 16.18
N MET A 84 0.14 -4.29 15.68
CA MET A 84 0.68 -3.15 16.43
C MET A 84 -0.35 -2.05 16.65
N TYR A 85 -1.27 -1.84 15.70
CA TYR A 85 -2.38 -0.89 15.86
C TYR A 85 -3.37 -1.33 16.95
N GLU A 86 -3.77 -2.60 16.95
CA GLU A 86 -4.74 -3.16 17.91
C GLU A 86 -4.14 -3.40 19.30
N LEU A 87 -2.81 -3.46 19.40
CA LEU A 87 -2.10 -3.65 20.67
C LEU A 87 -2.46 -2.58 21.71
N ARG A 88 -2.51 -1.29 21.34
CA ARG A 88 -2.86 -0.22 22.31
C ARG A 88 -4.31 -0.34 22.82
N PRO A 89 -5.36 -0.36 21.96
CA PRO A 89 -6.72 -0.54 22.45
C PRO A 89 -6.91 -1.82 23.26
N ALA A 90 -6.30 -2.94 22.86
CA ALA A 90 -6.35 -4.19 23.62
C ALA A 90 -5.74 -4.03 25.02
N THR A 91 -4.64 -3.28 25.13
CA THR A 91 -3.99 -2.96 26.40
C THR A 91 -4.90 -2.12 27.30
N VAL A 92 -5.56 -1.11 26.73
CA VAL A 92 -6.54 -0.29 27.47
C VAL A 92 -7.67 -1.17 28.00
N LYS A 93 -8.24 -2.05 27.16
CA LYS A 93 -9.27 -3.01 27.59
C LYS A 93 -8.78 -3.91 28.71
N ASN A 94 -7.56 -4.42 28.60
CA ASN A 94 -6.96 -5.29 29.61
C ASN A 94 -6.76 -4.56 30.94
N TYR A 95 -6.33 -3.30 30.93
CA TYR A 95 -6.21 -2.48 32.13
C TYR A 95 -7.57 -2.31 32.82
N TYR A 96 -8.59 -1.89 32.07
CA TYR A 96 -9.94 -1.70 32.59
C TYR A 96 -10.55 -3.00 33.13
N ARG A 97 -10.35 -4.12 32.42
CA ARG A 97 -10.85 -5.45 32.84
C ARG A 97 -10.09 -6.01 34.05
N LYS A 98 -8.75 -6.05 33.99
CA LYS A 98 -7.93 -6.78 34.97
C LYS A 98 -7.63 -5.95 36.21
N ILE A 99 -7.35 -4.65 36.04
CA ILE A 99 -6.94 -3.74 37.11
C ILE A 99 -8.16 -3.02 37.72
N LEU A 100 -8.99 -2.38 36.89
CA LEU A 100 -10.15 -1.63 37.38
C LEU A 100 -11.41 -2.48 37.58
N LYS A 101 -11.40 -3.75 37.14
CA LYS A 101 -12.55 -4.68 37.19
C LYS A 101 -13.82 -4.13 36.54
N ARG A 102 -13.66 -3.28 35.53
CA ARG A 102 -14.75 -2.61 34.79
C ARG A 102 -14.50 -2.76 33.29
N PRO A 103 -15.04 -3.80 32.64
CA PRO A 103 -14.81 -4.01 31.21
C PRO A 103 -15.42 -2.86 30.38
N ILE A 104 -14.76 -2.53 29.28
CA ILE A 104 -15.19 -1.47 28.35
C ILE A 104 -15.23 -2.01 26.92
N SER A 105 -16.03 -1.38 26.06
CA SER A 105 -16.12 -1.72 24.64
C SER A 105 -14.93 -1.19 23.84
N ASP A 106 -14.74 -1.72 22.63
CA ASP A 106 -13.66 -1.31 21.72
C ASP A 106 -13.73 0.18 21.36
N THR A 107 -14.93 0.69 21.14
CA THR A 107 -15.16 2.11 20.82
C THR A 107 -14.63 3.01 21.95
N VAL A 108 -14.93 2.66 23.21
CA VAL A 108 -14.46 3.42 24.37
C VAL A 108 -12.95 3.25 24.56
N ALA A 109 -12.43 2.03 24.43
CA ALA A 109 -11.00 1.76 24.59
C ALA A 109 -10.13 2.52 23.57
N ARG A 110 -10.61 2.63 22.32
CA ARG A 110 -9.93 3.39 21.26
C ARG A 110 -9.81 4.88 21.58
N GLN A 111 -10.73 5.45 22.36
CA GLN A 111 -10.73 6.86 22.74
C GLN A 111 -9.93 7.15 24.02
N LYS A 112 -9.92 6.23 24.99
CA LYS A 112 -9.21 6.42 26.26
C LYS A 112 -7.69 6.46 26.10
N GLU A 113 -7.05 7.27 26.92
CA GLU A 113 -5.59 7.31 27.11
C GLU A 113 -5.26 6.84 28.52
N LEU A 114 -4.21 6.04 28.65
CA LEU A 114 -3.64 5.65 29.93
C LEU A 114 -2.32 6.39 30.13
N ARG A 115 -1.92 6.52 31.40
CA ARG A 115 -0.57 6.96 31.76
C ARG A 115 0.42 5.81 31.56
N GLU A 116 1.69 6.13 31.40
CA GLU A 116 2.75 5.14 31.17
C GLU A 116 2.74 4.02 32.22
N GLY A 117 2.75 4.38 33.51
CA GLY A 117 2.67 3.40 34.61
C GLY A 117 1.41 2.53 34.59
N GLN A 118 0.30 2.99 33.99
CA GLN A 118 -0.91 2.18 33.83
C GLN A 118 -0.77 1.17 32.68
N TYR A 119 -0.14 1.56 31.57
CA TYR A 119 0.17 0.63 30.48
C TYR A 119 1.16 -0.46 30.94
N LEU A 120 2.19 -0.09 31.71
CA LEU A 120 3.20 -1.03 32.22
C LEU A 120 2.60 -2.18 33.04
N ARG A 121 1.47 -1.95 33.73
CA ARG A 121 0.78 -2.97 34.54
C ARG A 121 0.07 -4.08 33.75
N VAL A 122 -0.03 -3.96 32.43
CA VAL A 122 -0.78 -4.89 31.58
C VAL A 122 0.01 -5.33 30.34
N ARG A 123 1.30 -5.60 30.53
CA ARG A 123 2.19 -6.15 29.50
C ARG A 123 1.60 -7.44 28.90
N PRO A 124 1.49 -7.56 27.57
CA PRO A 124 1.22 -8.83 26.91
C PRO A 124 2.41 -9.79 27.04
N GLU A 125 2.12 -11.08 27.21
CA GLU A 125 3.15 -12.11 27.43
C GLU A 125 4.17 -12.23 26.28
N TRP A 126 3.71 -12.04 25.04
CA TRP A 126 4.54 -12.12 23.83
C TRP A 126 5.47 -10.92 23.59
N ILE A 127 5.47 -9.91 24.48
CA ILE A 127 6.36 -8.73 24.36
C ILE A 127 7.33 -8.73 25.53
N SER A 128 8.64 -8.62 25.24
CA SER A 128 9.66 -8.47 26.29
C SER A 128 9.40 -7.24 27.18
N LEU A 129 9.87 -7.27 28.43
CA LEU A 129 9.66 -6.14 29.35
C LEU A 129 10.26 -4.84 28.82
N GLU A 130 11.46 -4.92 28.26
CA GLU A 130 12.17 -3.77 27.68
C GLU A 130 11.42 -3.19 26.48
N ALA A 131 11.06 -4.03 25.50
CA ALA A 131 10.29 -3.57 24.35
C ALA A 131 8.95 -2.96 24.77
N TRP A 132 8.31 -3.53 25.82
CA TRP A 132 7.08 -2.99 26.36
C TRP A 132 7.25 -1.59 26.96
N GLN A 133 8.35 -1.33 27.66
CA GLN A 133 8.66 0.00 28.19
C GLN A 133 8.80 1.02 27.04
N TYR A 134 9.54 0.69 25.99
CA TYR A 134 9.68 1.56 24.81
C TYR A 134 8.34 1.83 24.12
N ILE A 135 7.46 0.82 24.00
CA ILE A 135 6.12 0.97 23.42
C ILE A 135 5.25 1.89 24.29
N CYS A 136 5.26 1.71 25.61
CA CYS A 136 4.49 2.52 26.55
C CYS A 136 4.94 3.98 26.56
N ALA A 137 6.26 4.20 26.57
CA ALA A 137 6.85 5.54 26.48
C ALA A 137 6.46 6.21 25.17
N TYR A 138 6.54 5.49 24.04
CA TYR A 138 6.11 6.00 22.73
C TYR A 138 4.64 6.42 22.73
N TRP A 139 3.72 5.60 23.24
CA TRP A 139 2.30 5.99 23.29
C TRP A 139 2.00 7.19 24.19
N CYS A 140 2.88 7.48 25.15
CA CYS A 140 2.77 8.63 26.03
C CYS A 140 3.46 9.89 25.47
N SER A 141 4.28 9.74 24.43
CA SER A 141 5.06 10.81 23.81
C SER A 141 4.17 11.86 23.13
N ALA A 142 4.69 13.08 23.02
CA ALA A 142 4.01 14.16 22.29
C ALA A 142 3.85 13.83 20.80
N GLU A 143 4.84 13.17 20.21
CA GLU A 143 4.84 12.73 18.80
C GLU A 143 3.65 11.81 18.51
N TYR A 144 3.49 10.75 19.31
CA TYR A 144 2.39 9.81 19.13
C TYR A 144 1.03 10.48 19.34
N LYS A 145 0.90 11.31 20.38
CA LYS A 145 -0.35 12.03 20.67
C LYS A 145 -0.73 12.96 19.51
N LYS A 146 0.24 13.67 18.92
CA LYS A 146 0.02 14.50 17.72
C LYS A 146 -0.46 13.64 16.55
N LYS A 147 0.23 12.54 16.24
CA LYS A 147 -0.14 11.63 15.15
C LYS A 147 -1.53 11.01 15.35
N ARG A 148 -1.84 10.62 16.59
CA ARG A 148 -3.14 10.08 16.97
C ARG A 148 -4.25 11.12 16.83
N LYS A 149 -4.03 12.35 17.30
CA LYS A 149 -5.00 13.45 17.21
C LYS A 149 -5.31 13.77 15.74
N LEU A 150 -4.29 13.91 14.90
CA LEU A 150 -4.45 14.10 13.45
C LEU A 150 -5.25 12.96 12.82
N GLY A 151 -4.93 11.71 13.17
CA GLY A 151 -5.67 10.54 12.68
C GLY A 151 -7.12 10.47 13.18
N GLN A 152 -7.43 11.00 14.37
CA GLN A 152 -8.79 11.10 14.89
C GLN A 152 -9.57 12.23 14.22
N GLU A 153 -8.96 13.41 14.10
CA GLU A 153 -9.54 14.56 13.42
C GLU A 153 -9.84 14.23 11.95
N SER A 154 -8.91 13.58 11.26
CA SER A 154 -9.10 13.10 9.88
C SER A 154 -10.30 12.15 9.74
N ARG A 155 -10.57 11.30 10.74
CA ARG A 155 -11.75 10.41 10.74
C ARG A 155 -13.06 11.11 11.12
N LEU A 156 -12.98 12.22 11.85
CA LEU A 156 -14.12 13.06 12.22
C LEU A 156 -14.48 14.04 11.10
N GLN A 157 -13.57 14.29 10.15
CA GLN A 157 -13.89 15.00 8.93
C GLN A 157 -14.94 14.22 8.13
N ASP A 158 -15.89 14.95 7.55
CA ASP A 158 -16.91 14.33 6.69
C ASP A 158 -16.26 13.56 5.54
N ASP A 159 -16.53 12.25 5.55
CA ASP A 159 -16.03 11.32 4.57
C ASP A 159 -16.90 11.35 3.32
N PHE A 160 -16.58 12.28 2.43
CA PHE A 160 -17.19 12.41 1.10
C PHE A 160 -17.00 11.15 0.23
N THR A 161 -16.08 10.26 0.59
CA THR A 161 -15.86 9.01 -0.14
C THR A 161 -16.76 7.86 0.30
N GLN A 162 -17.46 7.97 1.44
CA GLN A 162 -18.46 6.97 1.82
C GLN A 162 -19.67 7.04 0.88
N ASN A 163 -20.07 5.88 0.37
CA ASN A 163 -21.32 5.73 -0.35
C ASN A 163 -22.44 5.47 0.66
N ARG A 164 -23.58 6.13 0.47
CA ARG A 164 -24.75 5.95 1.35
C ARG A 164 -25.64 4.78 0.91
N GLY A 165 -25.35 4.18 -0.25
CA GLY A 165 -26.02 3.00 -0.79
C GLY A 165 -25.47 1.64 -0.31
N GLY A 166 -24.57 1.61 0.67
CA GLY A 166 -23.94 0.38 1.17
C GLY A 166 -22.73 -0.07 0.33
N SER A 167 -22.45 -1.38 0.33
CA SER A 167 -21.29 -2.02 -0.31
C SER A 167 -21.41 -2.25 -1.82
N ARG A 168 -22.47 -1.74 -2.47
CA ARG A 168 -22.65 -1.88 -3.93
C ARG A 168 -21.60 -1.06 -4.67
N SER A 169 -20.98 -1.67 -5.70
CA SER A 169 -20.04 -0.98 -6.58
C SER A 169 -20.76 0.01 -7.51
N HIS A 170 -19.98 0.86 -8.20
CA HIS A 170 -20.53 1.78 -9.20
C HIS A 170 -21.25 1.02 -10.33
N SER A 171 -20.61 0.02 -10.92
CA SER A 171 -21.21 -0.81 -11.98
C SER A 171 -22.50 -1.52 -11.52
N GLN A 172 -22.53 -2.06 -10.30
CA GLN A 172 -23.73 -2.68 -9.74
C GLN A 172 -24.86 -1.66 -9.53
N THR A 173 -24.52 -0.44 -9.12
CA THR A 173 -25.50 0.64 -8.93
C THR A 173 -26.05 1.11 -10.28
N LYS A 174 -25.19 1.27 -11.29
CA LYS A 174 -25.58 1.63 -12.66
C LYS A 174 -26.56 0.60 -13.24
N GLN A 175 -26.26 -0.69 -13.12
CA GLN A 175 -27.13 -1.77 -13.55
C GLN A 175 -28.48 -1.78 -12.81
N TYR A 176 -28.47 -1.50 -11.50
CA TYR A 176 -29.69 -1.39 -10.73
C TYR A 176 -30.57 -0.23 -11.23
N LEU A 177 -29.99 0.95 -11.47
CA LEU A 177 -30.72 2.11 -11.99
C LEU A 177 -31.32 1.80 -13.37
N ALA A 178 -30.53 1.19 -14.25
CA ALA A 178 -30.99 0.77 -15.58
C ALA A 178 -32.20 -0.17 -15.50
N LYS A 179 -32.15 -1.14 -14.57
CA LYS A 179 -33.20 -2.14 -14.41
C LYS A 179 -34.49 -1.57 -13.81
N GLN A 180 -34.38 -0.66 -12.85
CA GLN A 180 -35.54 -0.15 -12.11
C GLN A 180 -36.19 1.07 -12.76
N TYR A 181 -35.39 1.93 -13.38
CA TYR A 181 -35.84 3.24 -13.85
C TYR A 181 -35.53 3.49 -15.33
N GLY A 182 -34.89 2.54 -16.01
CA GLY A 182 -34.54 2.62 -17.42
C GLY A 182 -33.13 3.17 -17.70
N PRO A 183 -32.68 3.09 -18.96
CA PRO A 183 -31.31 3.45 -19.35
C PRO A 183 -30.97 4.92 -19.09
N GLU A 184 -31.96 5.83 -19.21
CA GLU A 184 -31.80 7.26 -18.96
C GLU A 184 -31.39 7.58 -17.51
N ALA A 185 -31.82 6.76 -16.55
CA ALA A 185 -31.44 6.90 -15.15
C ALA A 185 -30.03 6.34 -14.87
N ALA A 186 -29.47 5.56 -15.79
CA ALA A 186 -28.23 4.81 -15.60
C ALA A 186 -27.00 5.54 -16.16
N THR A 187 -26.98 6.87 -16.15
CA THR A 187 -25.78 7.65 -16.49
C THR A 187 -24.71 7.52 -15.41
N ASP A 188 -23.44 7.73 -15.76
CA ASP A 188 -22.34 7.62 -14.80
C ASP A 188 -22.41 8.67 -13.69
N ILE A 189 -22.88 9.88 -14.05
CA ILE A 189 -23.04 10.98 -13.10
C ILE A 189 -24.23 10.73 -12.18
N ASN A 190 -25.39 10.32 -12.70
CA ASN A 190 -26.54 10.04 -11.86
C ASN A 190 -26.29 8.84 -10.95
N THR A 191 -25.56 7.83 -11.44
CA THR A 191 -25.08 6.71 -10.63
C THR A 191 -24.23 7.19 -9.45
N TYR A 192 -23.24 8.06 -9.70
CA TYR A 192 -22.44 8.64 -8.64
C TYR A 192 -23.29 9.44 -7.65
N CYS A 193 -24.18 10.30 -8.13
CA CYS A 193 -25.06 11.11 -7.31
C CYS A 193 -25.97 10.23 -6.42
N CYS A 194 -26.65 9.22 -6.98
CA CYS A 194 -27.47 8.26 -6.22
C CYS A 194 -26.64 7.45 -5.20
N MET A 195 -25.35 7.19 -5.47
CA MET A 195 -24.45 6.57 -4.48
C MET A 195 -24.12 7.51 -3.31
N LYS A 196 -24.03 8.82 -3.55
CA LYS A 196 -23.70 9.86 -2.55
C LYS A 196 -24.91 10.34 -1.77
N SER A 197 -26.06 10.54 -2.42
CA SER A 197 -27.33 10.88 -1.79
C SER A 197 -27.95 9.64 -1.10
N GLY A 198 -27.74 8.45 -1.67
CA GLY A 198 -28.29 7.17 -1.23
C GLY A 198 -29.48 6.75 -2.12
N LEU A 199 -29.48 5.50 -2.60
CA LEU A 199 -30.46 5.02 -3.59
C LEU A 199 -31.93 5.19 -3.17
N LYS A 200 -32.21 5.13 -1.87
CA LYS A 200 -33.56 5.34 -1.32
C LYS A 200 -34.09 6.78 -1.50
N ASN A 201 -33.21 7.71 -1.86
CA ASN A 201 -33.51 9.12 -2.08
C ASN A 201 -33.58 9.46 -3.56
N CYS A 202 -33.50 8.48 -4.47
CA CYS A 202 -33.76 8.73 -5.89
C CYS A 202 -35.29 8.85 -6.10
N ASP A 203 -35.72 9.72 -7.01
CA ASP A 203 -37.14 9.94 -7.28
C ASP A 203 -37.76 8.80 -8.11
N SER A 204 -39.04 8.93 -8.49
CA SER A 204 -39.74 7.92 -9.30
C SER A 204 -39.16 7.71 -10.70
N THR A 205 -38.31 8.63 -11.18
CA THR A 205 -37.59 8.54 -12.46
C THR A 205 -36.16 8.03 -12.29
N GLY A 206 -35.74 7.74 -11.06
CA GLY A 206 -34.39 7.29 -10.74
C GLY A 206 -33.36 8.42 -10.65
N LYS A 207 -33.78 9.69 -10.67
CA LYS A 207 -32.89 10.83 -10.51
C LYS A 207 -32.48 10.97 -9.04
N SER A 208 -31.19 11.19 -8.80
CA SER A 208 -30.67 11.35 -7.44
C SER A 208 -31.32 12.53 -6.71
N GLY A 209 -31.71 12.31 -5.45
CA GLY A 209 -31.97 13.38 -4.50
C GLY A 209 -30.69 14.16 -4.11
N PRO A 210 -30.81 15.19 -3.24
CA PRO A 210 -29.69 16.06 -2.87
C PRO A 210 -28.49 15.31 -2.29
N ILE A 211 -27.29 15.68 -2.72
CA ILE A 211 -26.04 15.19 -2.14
C ILE A 211 -25.79 15.97 -0.85
N ILE A 212 -25.80 15.26 0.29
CA ILE A 212 -25.67 15.89 1.62
C ILE A 212 -24.22 16.34 1.89
N SER A 213 -23.23 15.79 1.20
CA SER A 213 -21.82 16.15 1.40
C SER A 213 -21.41 17.27 0.43
N ASP A 214 -21.12 18.46 0.97
CA ASP A 214 -20.66 19.61 0.19
C ASP A 214 -19.43 19.29 -0.66
N LYS A 215 -18.50 18.47 -0.14
CA LYS A 215 -17.31 18.02 -0.89
C LYS A 215 -17.65 17.10 -2.05
N ALA A 216 -18.65 16.23 -1.91
CA ALA A 216 -19.09 15.35 -2.99
C ALA A 216 -19.88 16.13 -4.04
N GLN A 217 -20.72 17.08 -3.61
CA GLN A 217 -21.41 18.00 -4.51
C GLN A 217 -20.42 18.86 -5.29
N LYS A 218 -19.43 19.45 -4.61
CA LYS A 218 -18.37 20.23 -5.24
C LYS A 218 -17.64 19.47 -6.36
N ARG A 219 -17.40 18.16 -6.21
CA ARG A 219 -16.77 17.38 -7.28
C ARG A 219 -17.64 17.32 -8.55
N VAL A 220 -18.95 17.15 -8.37
CA VAL A 220 -19.91 17.15 -9.47
C VAL A 220 -19.92 18.52 -10.14
N ASP A 221 -19.92 19.58 -9.35
CA ASP A 221 -19.88 20.96 -9.84
C ASP A 221 -18.56 21.24 -10.58
N ASP A 222 -17.41 20.86 -10.01
CA ASP A 222 -16.08 21.01 -10.61
C ASP A 222 -15.99 20.25 -11.94
N TYR A 223 -16.61 19.06 -12.04
CA TYR A 223 -16.70 18.31 -13.29
C TYR A 223 -17.52 19.05 -14.34
N PHE A 224 -18.74 19.52 -14.01
CA PHE A 224 -19.57 20.23 -14.98
C PHE A 224 -18.99 21.59 -15.38
N HIS A 225 -18.38 22.31 -14.45
CA HIS A 225 -17.67 23.55 -14.75
C HIS A 225 -16.48 23.30 -15.70
N THR A 226 -15.75 22.20 -15.50
CA THR A 226 -14.66 21.83 -16.41
C THR A 226 -15.20 21.36 -17.77
N LEU A 227 -16.33 20.66 -17.79
CA LEU A 227 -17.00 20.23 -19.02
C LEU A 227 -17.41 21.45 -19.85
N GLU A 228 -18.04 22.45 -19.23
CA GLU A 228 -18.44 23.70 -19.90
C GLU A 228 -17.23 24.48 -20.45
N ALA A 229 -16.11 24.49 -19.72
CA ALA A 229 -14.90 25.18 -20.16
C ALA A 229 -14.18 24.49 -21.34
N GLU A 230 -14.18 23.15 -21.36
CA GLU A 230 -13.49 22.36 -22.39
C GLU A 230 -14.35 22.12 -23.64
N HIS A 231 -15.67 22.11 -23.46
CA HIS A 231 -16.65 21.71 -24.47
C HIS A 231 -17.83 22.70 -24.52
N PRO A 232 -17.61 24.00 -24.79
CA PRO A 232 -18.67 25.01 -24.73
C PRO A 232 -19.76 24.78 -25.79
N ASP A 233 -19.40 24.26 -26.97
CA ASP A 233 -20.31 24.12 -28.11
C ASP A 233 -21.17 22.85 -28.05
N ASP A 234 -20.68 21.79 -27.39
CA ASP A 234 -21.35 20.48 -27.29
C ASP A 234 -21.63 20.04 -25.83
N CYS A 235 -21.56 20.98 -24.87
CA CYS A 235 -21.72 20.71 -23.45
C CYS A 235 -23.05 20.01 -23.12
N GLU A 236 -24.17 20.54 -23.62
CA GLU A 236 -25.51 20.01 -23.32
C GLU A 236 -25.74 18.62 -23.93
N GLN A 237 -25.18 18.36 -25.11
CA GLN A 237 -25.21 17.02 -25.71
C GLN A 237 -24.44 16.03 -24.83
N ARG A 238 -23.23 16.40 -24.38
CA ARG A 238 -22.42 15.55 -23.49
C ARG A 238 -23.07 15.31 -22.13
N LYS A 239 -23.78 16.30 -21.59
CA LYS A 239 -24.60 16.13 -20.38
C LYS A 239 -25.71 15.09 -20.61
N SER A 240 -26.34 15.12 -21.78
CA SER A 240 -27.40 14.17 -22.16
C SER A 240 -26.89 12.76 -22.44
N ASP A 241 -25.72 12.61 -23.09
CA ASP A 241 -25.13 11.31 -23.43
C ASP A 241 -24.80 10.47 -22.19
N GLY A 242 -24.64 11.12 -21.03
CA GLY A 242 -24.55 10.46 -19.73
C GLY A 242 -23.25 9.70 -19.46
N ASN A 243 -22.33 9.69 -20.43
CA ASN A 243 -20.98 9.12 -20.32
C ASN A 243 -20.02 10.15 -19.71
N MET A 244 -19.04 9.69 -18.95
CA MET A 244 -17.99 10.56 -18.42
C MET A 244 -16.96 10.91 -19.49
N ASP A 245 -16.63 12.20 -19.57
CA ASP A 245 -15.49 12.65 -20.36
C ASP A 245 -14.18 12.44 -19.58
N VAL A 246 -13.28 11.68 -20.18
CA VAL A 246 -12.02 11.23 -19.60
C VAL A 246 -11.07 12.41 -19.33
N ASN A 247 -11.01 13.37 -20.26
CA ASN A 247 -10.15 14.56 -20.15
C ASN A 247 -10.67 15.50 -19.06
N VAL A 248 -11.99 15.73 -19.05
CA VAL A 248 -12.66 16.56 -18.05
C VAL A 248 -12.50 15.96 -16.65
N LEU A 249 -12.63 14.64 -16.49
CA LEU A 249 -12.39 13.95 -15.22
C LEU A 249 -10.95 14.12 -14.72
N TYR A 250 -9.97 14.05 -15.63
CA TYR A 250 -8.57 14.22 -15.26
C TYR A 250 -8.28 15.66 -14.82
N LYS A 251 -8.78 16.65 -15.57
CA LYS A 251 -8.57 18.08 -15.30
C LYS A 251 -9.28 18.54 -14.02
N SER A 252 -10.57 18.20 -13.87
CA SER A 252 -11.36 18.51 -12.65
C SER A 252 -10.79 17.84 -11.39
N GLY A 253 -10.15 16.68 -11.53
CA GLY A 253 -9.48 15.99 -10.42
C GLY A 253 -8.10 16.53 -10.05
N HIS A 254 -7.55 17.45 -10.84
CA HIS A 254 -6.13 17.85 -10.80
C HIS A 254 -5.20 16.63 -10.89
N GLY A 255 -5.51 15.72 -11.82
CA GLY A 255 -4.84 14.44 -12.00
C GLY A 255 -5.41 13.30 -11.15
N LEU A 256 -4.64 12.20 -11.05
CA LEU A 256 -5.05 10.98 -10.35
C LEU A 256 -4.49 10.91 -8.93
N ARG A 257 -5.19 11.53 -7.97
CA ARG A 257 -4.83 11.41 -6.55
C ARG A 257 -4.96 9.96 -6.09
N HIS A 258 -3.85 9.38 -5.59
CA HIS A 258 -3.75 7.97 -5.21
C HIS A 258 -4.19 6.99 -6.32
N GLY A 259 -4.02 7.39 -7.59
CA GLY A 259 -4.38 6.56 -8.74
C GLY A 259 -5.89 6.44 -9.01
N ARG A 260 -6.71 7.33 -8.44
CA ARG A 260 -8.18 7.32 -8.57
C ARG A 260 -8.70 8.61 -9.20
N VAL A 261 -9.82 8.49 -9.91
CA VAL A 261 -10.59 9.65 -10.40
C VAL A 261 -11.46 10.25 -9.29
N PRO A 262 -11.78 11.56 -9.35
CA PRO A 262 -12.58 12.25 -8.34
C PRO A 262 -14.03 11.73 -8.27
N ILE A 263 -14.61 11.32 -9.40
CA ILE A 263 -16.00 10.87 -9.55
C ILE A 263 -16.00 9.53 -10.31
N ALA A 264 -17.01 8.69 -10.02
CA ALA A 264 -17.29 7.47 -10.78
C ALA A 264 -16.08 6.54 -10.99
N ASN A 265 -15.23 6.37 -9.97
CA ASN A 265 -14.08 5.47 -10.05
C ASN A 265 -14.53 4.03 -10.36
N GLY A 266 -14.06 3.50 -11.49
CA GLY A 266 -14.48 2.20 -12.05
C GLY A 266 -15.43 2.29 -13.24
N ALA A 267 -15.97 3.47 -13.57
CA ALA A 267 -16.79 3.70 -14.77
C ALA A 267 -15.94 3.89 -16.03
N VAL A 268 -14.77 4.50 -15.89
CA VAL A 268 -13.81 4.78 -16.97
C VAL A 268 -12.56 3.94 -16.78
N ARG A 269 -11.97 3.43 -17.89
CA ARG A 269 -10.74 2.65 -17.80
C ARG A 269 -9.56 3.54 -17.43
N LYS A 270 -8.74 3.08 -16.48
CA LYS A 270 -7.54 3.83 -16.05
C LYS A 270 -6.55 4.08 -17.18
N SER A 271 -6.45 3.13 -18.12
CA SER A 271 -5.61 3.25 -19.32
C SER A 271 -6.02 4.43 -20.20
N GLU A 272 -7.33 4.64 -20.38
CA GLU A 272 -7.88 5.75 -21.17
C GLU A 272 -7.54 7.09 -20.51
N ILE A 273 -7.66 7.20 -19.19
CA ILE A 273 -7.31 8.41 -18.43
C ILE A 273 -5.81 8.74 -18.56
N ILE A 274 -4.95 7.72 -18.50
CA ILE A 274 -3.50 7.91 -18.65
C ILE A 274 -3.14 8.27 -20.10
N ALA A 275 -3.84 7.70 -21.10
CA ALA A 275 -3.65 8.04 -22.51
C ALA A 275 -4.03 9.51 -22.77
N ALA A 276 -5.23 9.92 -22.36
CA ALA A 276 -5.72 11.30 -22.39
C ALA A 276 -4.77 12.28 -21.70
N ALA A 277 -4.25 11.92 -20.52
CA ALA A 277 -3.27 12.74 -19.81
C ALA A 277 -1.95 12.89 -20.59
N ARG A 278 -1.50 11.83 -21.29
CA ARG A 278 -0.27 11.85 -22.11
C ARG A 278 -0.43 12.71 -23.36
N GLU A 279 -1.58 12.62 -24.02
CA GLU A 279 -1.90 13.44 -25.20
C GLU A 279 -1.92 14.93 -24.86
N ASN A 280 -2.54 15.31 -23.74
CA ASN A 280 -2.51 16.70 -23.25
C ASN A 280 -1.12 17.16 -22.76
N SER A 281 -0.29 16.22 -22.30
CA SER A 281 1.10 16.51 -21.83
C SER A 281 2.11 16.60 -22.97
N ALA A 282 1.77 16.17 -24.19
CA ALA A 282 2.68 16.17 -25.34
C ALA A 282 3.11 17.59 -25.75
N SER A 283 2.37 18.61 -25.33
CA SER A 283 2.74 20.02 -25.55
C SER A 283 3.82 20.54 -24.57
N THR A 284 4.23 19.78 -23.54
CA THR A 284 5.12 20.33 -22.49
C THR A 284 6.15 19.37 -21.90
N ARG A 285 6.36 18.16 -22.44
CA ARG A 285 7.31 17.21 -21.84
C ARG A 285 8.59 17.03 -22.63
N THR A 286 9.62 17.79 -22.23
CA THR A 286 11.02 17.37 -22.32
C THR A 286 11.15 16.05 -21.57
N GLN A 287 11.26 14.93 -22.29
CA GLN A 287 11.62 13.64 -21.71
C GLN A 287 13.03 13.74 -21.10
N GLY A 288 13.21 13.38 -19.82
CA GLY A 288 14.53 13.02 -19.28
C GLY A 288 15.07 13.74 -18.04
N ASN A 289 14.35 14.68 -17.41
CA ASN A 289 14.92 15.52 -16.33
C ASN A 289 14.48 15.22 -14.88
N SER A 290 14.02 14.02 -14.58
CA SER A 290 13.88 13.64 -13.15
C SER A 290 15.25 13.26 -12.58
N MET A 291 15.71 13.98 -11.55
CA MET A 291 16.96 13.68 -10.82
C MET A 291 17.05 12.22 -10.37
N SER A 292 15.91 11.61 -9.99
CA SER A 292 15.84 10.20 -9.61
C SER A 292 16.17 9.26 -10.77
N TYR A 293 15.70 9.57 -11.98
CA TYR A 293 15.99 8.78 -13.18
C TYR A 293 17.46 8.93 -13.61
N GLN A 294 18.01 10.14 -13.51
CA GLN A 294 19.44 10.38 -13.77
C GLN A 294 20.34 9.67 -12.75
N GLN A 295 19.95 9.62 -11.48
CA GLN A 295 20.68 8.86 -10.46
C GLN A 295 20.64 7.36 -10.72
N LEU A 296 19.50 6.82 -11.16
CA LEU A 296 19.37 5.42 -11.53
C LEU A 296 20.25 5.08 -12.75
N GLN A 297 20.25 5.93 -13.77
CA GLN A 297 21.13 5.75 -14.95
C GLN A 297 22.61 5.77 -14.57
N ARG A 298 23.03 6.70 -13.70
CA ARG A 298 24.42 6.74 -13.20
C ARG A 298 24.79 5.49 -12.41
N ARG A 299 23.89 5.00 -11.55
CA ARG A 299 24.14 3.75 -10.79
C ARG A 299 24.25 2.54 -11.71
N ASN A 300 23.39 2.44 -12.73
CA ASN A 300 23.47 1.34 -13.70
C ASN A 300 24.79 1.39 -14.49
N ALA A 301 25.21 2.57 -14.95
CA ALA A 301 26.50 2.73 -15.64
C ALA A 301 27.70 2.37 -14.74
N GLN A 302 27.65 2.71 -13.45
CA GLN A 302 28.69 2.33 -12.47
C GLN A 302 28.73 0.81 -12.24
N LEU A 303 27.56 0.16 -12.18
CA LEU A 303 27.48 -1.30 -12.03
C LEU A 303 28.02 -2.02 -13.27
N GLU A 304 27.69 -1.56 -14.47
CA GLU A 304 28.23 -2.10 -15.73
C GLU A 304 29.76 -1.98 -15.80
N GLN A 305 30.29 -0.82 -15.38
CA GLN A 305 31.75 -0.63 -15.31
C GLN A 305 32.39 -1.56 -14.27
N GLY A 306 31.75 -1.76 -13.11
CA GLY A 306 32.21 -2.68 -12.07
C GLY A 306 32.27 -4.14 -12.52
N VAL A 307 31.24 -4.59 -13.26
CA VAL A 307 31.22 -5.94 -13.86
C VAL A 307 32.39 -6.12 -14.84
N GLN A 308 32.68 -5.12 -15.69
CA GLN A 308 33.81 -5.22 -16.62
C GLN A 308 35.18 -5.22 -15.95
N ILE A 309 35.38 -4.42 -14.91
CA ILE A 309 36.64 -4.44 -14.15
C ILE A 309 36.82 -5.80 -13.48
N SER A 310 35.76 -6.36 -12.89
CA SER A 310 35.81 -7.67 -12.24
C SER A 310 36.12 -8.79 -13.24
N LEU A 311 35.53 -8.76 -14.44
CA LEU A 311 35.82 -9.72 -15.51
C LEU A 311 37.29 -9.68 -15.94
N VAL A 312 37.84 -8.47 -16.10
CA VAL A 312 39.26 -8.28 -16.46
C VAL A 312 40.17 -8.80 -15.36
N LEU A 313 39.88 -8.52 -14.09
CA LEU A 313 40.63 -9.04 -12.95
C LEU A 313 40.59 -10.57 -12.88
N GLY A 314 39.41 -11.17 -13.11
CA GLY A 314 39.25 -12.63 -13.18
C GLY A 314 40.19 -13.26 -14.21
N LYS A 315 40.24 -12.70 -15.42
CA LYS A 315 41.13 -13.18 -16.50
C LYS A 315 42.62 -13.04 -16.16
N HIS A 316 43.02 -11.95 -15.50
CA HIS A 316 44.40 -11.77 -15.07
C HIS A 316 44.79 -12.75 -13.97
N MET A 317 43.90 -13.01 -13.01
CA MET A 317 44.17 -14.00 -11.97
C MET A 317 44.32 -15.40 -12.56
N GLN A 318 43.43 -15.81 -13.46
CA GLN A 318 43.56 -17.08 -14.21
C GLN A 318 44.95 -17.21 -14.84
N ALA A 319 45.38 -16.20 -15.60
CA ALA A 319 46.69 -16.21 -16.25
C ALA A 319 47.88 -16.24 -15.27
N LEU A 320 47.71 -15.74 -14.04
CA LEU A 320 48.75 -15.84 -13.00
C LEU A 320 48.84 -17.25 -12.42
N TYR A 321 47.71 -17.87 -12.08
CA TYR A 321 47.68 -19.25 -11.59
C TYR A 321 48.24 -20.23 -12.64
N ASP A 322 47.86 -20.06 -13.91
CA ASP A 322 48.38 -20.85 -15.02
C ASP A 322 49.92 -20.74 -15.14
N LYS A 323 50.46 -19.52 -15.02
CA LYS A 323 51.92 -19.29 -15.07
C LYS A 323 52.68 -19.85 -13.87
N LEU A 324 52.03 -19.95 -12.72
CA LEU A 324 52.60 -20.52 -11.50
C LEU A 324 52.47 -22.05 -11.44
N GLY A 325 51.81 -22.67 -12.42
CA GLY A 325 51.54 -24.12 -12.43
C GLY A 325 50.60 -24.55 -11.31
N MET A 326 49.74 -23.63 -10.85
CA MET A 326 48.80 -23.83 -9.76
C MET A 326 47.39 -24.01 -10.30
N GLU A 327 46.60 -24.84 -9.61
CA GLU A 327 45.18 -24.99 -9.92
C GLU A 327 44.42 -23.70 -9.58
N VAL A 328 43.51 -23.29 -10.48
CA VAL A 328 42.75 -22.05 -10.29
C VAL A 328 41.62 -22.29 -9.29
N PRO A 329 41.48 -21.43 -8.27
CA PRO A 329 40.37 -21.51 -7.31
C PRO A 329 39.00 -21.54 -7.98
N ALA A 330 38.12 -22.44 -7.51
CA ALA A 330 36.78 -22.64 -8.04
C ALA A 330 35.91 -21.37 -7.99
N GLU A 331 36.18 -20.49 -7.03
CA GLU A 331 35.49 -19.20 -6.86
C GLU A 331 35.78 -18.26 -8.04
N ILE A 332 36.99 -18.28 -8.60
CA ILE A 332 37.36 -17.46 -9.75
C ILE A 332 36.64 -17.95 -11.01
N VAL A 333 36.53 -19.26 -11.17
CA VAL A 333 35.80 -19.89 -12.28
C VAL A 333 34.30 -19.56 -12.18
N ALA A 334 33.70 -19.72 -11.00
CA ALA A 334 32.29 -19.42 -10.76
C ALA A 334 31.94 -17.93 -11.00
N ILE A 335 32.82 -17.00 -10.61
CA ILE A 335 32.63 -15.57 -10.86
C ILE A 335 32.65 -15.26 -12.36
N GLN A 336 33.55 -15.88 -13.13
CA GLN A 336 33.63 -15.67 -14.58
C GLN A 336 32.41 -16.23 -15.32
N GLU A 337 31.90 -17.41 -14.91
CA GLU A 337 30.70 -18.01 -15.49
C GLU A 337 29.44 -17.16 -15.24
N LEU A 338 29.27 -16.66 -14.02
CA LEU A 338 28.16 -15.76 -13.68
C LEU A 338 28.21 -14.46 -14.51
N GLN A 339 29.41 -13.91 -14.72
CA GLN A 339 29.58 -12.68 -15.51
C GLN A 339 29.39 -12.90 -17.02
N ALA A 340 29.78 -14.07 -17.55
CA ALA A 340 29.55 -14.43 -18.94
C ALA A 340 28.06 -14.54 -19.27
N ASN A 341 27.25 -15.07 -18.35
CA ASN A 341 25.79 -15.16 -18.49
C ASN A 341 25.10 -13.78 -18.46
N ILE A 342 25.60 -12.85 -17.66
CA ILE A 342 25.07 -11.47 -17.60
C ILE A 342 25.34 -10.71 -18.89
N CYS A 343 26.54 -10.86 -19.48
CA CYS A 343 26.92 -10.18 -20.72
C CYS A 343 26.29 -10.78 -21.99
N SER A 344 25.80 -12.03 -21.94
CA SER A 344 25.17 -12.71 -23.09
C SER A 344 23.64 -12.62 -23.10
N GLY A 345 23.01 -12.28 -21.97
CA GLY A 345 21.54 -12.10 -21.85
C GLY A 345 20.96 -10.82 -22.45
N THR A 346 21.77 -9.85 -22.89
CA THR A 346 21.30 -8.55 -23.40
C THR A 346 20.90 -8.55 -24.88
N SER A 347 21.10 -9.66 -25.62
CA SER A 347 20.83 -9.68 -27.08
C SER A 347 19.49 -10.32 -27.49
N GLN A 348 18.75 -10.96 -26.59
CA GLN A 348 17.46 -11.58 -26.93
C GLN A 348 16.44 -11.51 -25.79
N GLN A 349 15.75 -10.37 -25.67
CA GLN A 349 14.32 -10.39 -25.34
C GLN A 349 13.65 -9.15 -25.94
N GLY A 350 13.05 -9.37 -27.10
CA GLY A 350 12.17 -8.42 -27.77
C GLY A 350 10.91 -8.15 -26.96
N THR A 351 10.43 -6.92 -27.14
CA THR A 351 9.02 -6.61 -27.36
C THR A 351 8.06 -7.80 -27.34
N GLN A 352 7.47 -8.09 -26.18
CA GLN A 352 6.11 -8.63 -26.06
C GLN A 352 5.57 -8.28 -24.67
N SER A 353 4.80 -7.20 -24.62
CA SER A 353 4.01 -6.81 -23.46
C SER A 353 2.77 -7.70 -23.41
N SER A 354 2.76 -8.69 -22.52
CA SER A 354 1.55 -9.41 -22.14
C SER A 354 0.91 -8.72 -20.95
N HIS A 355 -0.02 -7.80 -21.25
CA HIS A 355 -0.96 -7.29 -20.27
C HIS A 355 -1.92 -8.43 -19.86
N ALA A 356 -1.72 -8.96 -18.66
CA ALA A 356 -2.74 -9.76 -17.98
C ALA A 356 -3.41 -8.90 -16.90
N ASP A 357 -4.61 -8.43 -17.22
CA ASP A 357 -5.55 -7.78 -16.31
C ASP A 357 -5.94 -8.74 -15.18
N ARG A 358 -5.83 -8.28 -13.93
CA ARG A 358 -6.63 -8.78 -12.80
C ARG A 358 -7.13 -7.61 -11.97
N ASN A 359 -8.32 -7.14 -12.36
CA ASN A 359 -9.22 -6.39 -11.49
C ASN A 359 -9.85 -7.39 -10.51
N GLU A 360 -9.47 -7.31 -9.24
CA GLU A 360 -10.36 -7.46 -8.09
C GLU A 360 -9.52 -7.41 -6.81
N ALA A 361 -9.52 -6.25 -6.15
CA ALA A 361 -9.08 -6.13 -4.77
C ALA A 361 -10.05 -5.21 -4.02
N SER A 362 -10.80 -5.84 -3.13
CA SER A 362 -11.69 -5.23 -2.16
C SER A 362 -10.91 -4.24 -1.29
N ASP A 363 -11.34 -3.00 -1.39
CA ASP A 363 -10.69 -1.82 -0.82
C ASP A 363 -11.05 -1.67 0.66
N SER A 364 -10.06 -1.84 1.54
CA SER A 364 -10.12 -1.35 2.93
C SER A 364 -8.95 -0.39 3.15
N ARG A 365 -9.30 0.90 3.20
CA ARG A 365 -8.43 2.08 3.29
C ARG A 365 -7.44 2.03 4.44
N ARG A 366 -6.19 2.40 4.16
CA ARG A 366 -5.34 3.23 5.03
C ARG A 366 -4.46 4.13 4.16
N GLN A 367 -4.50 5.42 4.48
CA GLN A 367 -3.75 6.50 3.86
C GLN A 367 -2.25 6.28 4.12
N GLU A 368 -1.47 6.26 3.05
CA GLU A 368 0.00 6.23 3.07
C GLU A 368 0.48 7.67 3.11
N ASP A 369 1.11 8.06 4.21
CA ASP A 369 1.99 9.23 4.25
C ASP A 369 3.41 8.70 4.45
N GLU A 370 4.25 8.92 3.45
CA GLU A 370 5.69 8.64 3.47
C GLU A 370 6.38 9.62 4.42
N ASP A 371 7.17 9.09 5.36
CA ASP A 371 8.00 9.87 6.28
C ASP A 371 9.24 10.41 5.51
N GLY A 372 9.22 11.70 5.20
CA GLY A 372 10.43 12.47 4.89
C GLY A 372 11.16 12.83 6.19
N ASN A 373 12.20 12.06 6.50
CA ASN A 373 13.10 12.30 7.62
C ASN A 373 14.05 13.45 7.26
N ASN A 374 13.77 14.67 7.69
CA ASN A 374 14.77 15.74 7.75
C ASN A 374 15.17 15.92 9.20
N ILE A 375 16.31 15.33 9.53
CA ILE A 375 17.12 15.66 10.70
C ILE A 375 18.10 16.73 10.23
N ASP A 376 18.12 17.86 10.92
CA ASP A 376 19.35 18.62 11.17
C ASP A 376 19.09 19.68 12.27
N PRO A 377 20.16 20.18 12.92
CA PRO A 377 20.54 19.82 14.30
C PRO A 377 19.81 20.52 15.43
#